data_AF-A0A2Z2MGB4-F1
#
_entry.id   AF-A0A2Z2MGB4-F1
#
_cell.length_a   1.000
_cell.length_b   1.000
_cell.length_c   1.000
_cell.angle_alpha   90.00
_cell.angle_beta   90.00
_cell.angle_gamma   90.00
#
_symmetry.space_group_name_H-M   'P 1'
#
loop_
_entity.id
_entity.type
_entity.pdbx_description
1 polymer ?
#
loop_
_entity_poly.entity_id
_entity_poly.type
_entity_poly.pdbx_seq_one_letter_code
_entity_poly.pdbx_strand_id
1 'polypeptide(L)'
;MTNRNAICLDINPVSPHIIKAKIYLPKERFEDEFPNIRIYEELDNAEEFQPRWSRIDEWYPQEFLGILRKMWWIYNENPHPLVLIALFKTSRKFSLTDDQIPKTFRSKIKRAWINKILERTTNYEQFILDFFKKTLMNIHKASIDFMDLYSGGQCKINDGRDYVDVVNYKLKEQVSSILTSPPYGMAHEYIRSFKLELAWLGYDDEQIRQLSKLEIPYRPENTIPPIDIQSETYELYREHIERIRPDLVKVYDKYFASVLGVFERLGDNVSDYMGIFVGNASFAGIKPPYDEIFIEHLENLGFRHEITYVDTIKARKLFKNRNNLVPNGIETESLIILKSKQ
;
A
#
# COMPACT_ATOMS: atom_id res chain seq x y z
N MET A 1 23.38 2.99 3.50
CA MET A 1 22.49 2.25 2.58
C MET A 1 22.96 2.51 1.17
N THR A 2 23.61 1.48 0.63
CA THR A 2 24.19 1.33 -0.71
C THR A 2 23.72 2.34 -1.76
N ASN A 3 24.68 3.02 -2.40
CA ASN A 3 24.54 3.91 -3.56
C ASN A 3 23.84 3.22 -4.76
N ARG A 4 22.55 2.90 -4.62
CA ARG A 4 21.74 2.10 -5.55
C ARG A 4 20.64 2.97 -6.12
N ASN A 5 20.47 2.89 -7.43
CA ASN A 5 19.32 3.48 -8.10
C ASN A 5 18.12 2.52 -7.97
N ALA A 6 16.91 3.06 -7.86
CA ALA A 6 15.68 2.29 -7.74
C ALA A 6 14.59 2.86 -8.63
N ILE A 7 13.78 1.97 -9.20
CA ILE A 7 12.50 2.28 -9.83
C ILE A 7 11.42 1.69 -8.92
N CYS A 8 10.58 2.55 -8.35
CA CYS A 8 9.48 2.13 -7.48
C CYS A 8 8.16 2.25 -8.23
N LEU A 9 7.42 1.15 -8.33
CA LEU A 9 6.14 1.07 -9.03
C LEU A 9 5.05 0.61 -8.06
N ASP A 10 3.96 1.34 -7.99
CA ASP A 10 2.79 0.99 -7.17
C ASP A 10 1.50 1.50 -7.81
N ILE A 11 0.44 0.72 -7.65
CA ILE A 11 -0.90 1.04 -8.13
C ILE A 11 -1.65 2.00 -7.20
N ASN A 12 -1.19 2.16 -5.96
CA ASN A 12 -1.79 3.06 -4.99
C ASN A 12 -1.20 4.47 -5.10
N PRO A 13 -2.02 5.51 -5.40
CA PRO A 13 -1.55 6.88 -5.48
C PRO A 13 -0.95 7.46 -4.20
N VAL A 14 -1.20 6.84 -3.04
CA VAL A 14 -0.56 7.26 -1.78
C VAL A 14 0.94 6.91 -1.75
N SER A 15 1.34 5.85 -2.45
CA SER A 15 2.70 5.30 -2.38
C SER A 15 3.78 6.29 -2.83
N PRO A 16 3.63 7.05 -3.94
CA PRO A 16 4.59 8.09 -4.30
C PRO A 16 4.86 9.12 -3.21
N HIS A 17 3.82 9.53 -2.48
CA HIS A 17 3.96 10.48 -1.38
C HIS A 17 4.74 9.89 -0.21
N ILE A 18 4.47 8.62 0.12
CA ILE A 18 5.22 7.89 1.15
C ILE A 18 6.69 7.75 0.75
N ILE A 19 6.97 7.37 -0.51
CA ILE A 19 8.35 7.20 -0.99
C ILE A 19 9.07 8.55 -0.96
N LYS A 20 8.46 9.63 -1.48
CA LYS A 20 9.01 10.99 -1.43
C LYS A 20 9.36 11.42 0.01
N ALA A 21 8.50 11.12 0.97
CA ALA A 21 8.76 11.40 2.38
C ALA A 21 9.89 10.54 2.96
N LYS A 22 9.97 9.25 2.59
CA LYS A 22 11.01 8.33 3.06
C LYS A 22 12.41 8.67 2.55
N ILE A 23 12.51 9.23 1.34
CA ILE A 23 13.79 9.64 0.74
C ILE A 23 14.06 11.13 0.92
N TYR A 24 13.23 11.85 1.69
CA TYR A 24 13.44 13.26 1.98
C TYR A 24 14.70 13.42 2.83
N LEU A 25 15.59 14.31 2.39
CA LEU A 25 16.82 14.64 3.09
C LEU A 25 16.69 16.07 3.62
N PRO A 26 16.34 16.24 4.91
CA PRO A 26 16.27 17.57 5.51
C PRO A 26 17.61 18.30 5.40
N LYS A 27 17.59 19.62 5.15
CA LYS A 27 18.80 20.44 5.08
C LYS A 27 19.18 21.04 6.43
N GLU A 28 18.23 21.20 7.35
CA GLU A 28 18.40 21.92 8.59
C GLU A 28 17.81 21.14 9.77
N ARG A 29 17.94 21.68 11.00
CA ARG A 29 17.27 21.08 12.16
C ARG A 29 15.77 21.37 12.09
N PHE A 30 14.98 20.54 12.77
CA PHE A 30 13.51 20.63 12.76
C PHE A 30 12.96 22.03 13.04
N GLU A 31 13.63 22.76 13.92
CA GLU A 31 13.25 24.11 14.38
C GLU A 31 13.47 25.17 13.31
N ASP A 32 14.39 24.92 12.38
CA ASP A 32 14.76 25.85 11.31
C ASP A 32 14.00 25.53 10.00
N GLU A 33 13.73 24.24 9.73
CA GLU A 33 13.24 23.78 8.43
C GLU A 33 11.71 23.68 8.29
N PHE A 34 10.95 23.59 9.40
CA PHE A 34 9.54 23.22 9.30
C PHE A 34 8.55 24.38 9.26
N PRO A 35 7.59 24.35 8.31
CA PRO A 35 6.43 25.24 8.30
C PRO A 35 5.39 24.88 9.37
N ASN A 36 5.80 24.25 10.49
CA ASN A 36 4.96 24.09 11.68
C ASN A 36 4.27 25.42 12.00
N ILE A 37 5.06 26.49 11.96
CA ILE A 37 4.68 27.89 12.06
C ILE A 37 3.38 28.19 11.29
N ARG A 38 3.30 27.90 9.99
CA ARG A 38 2.13 28.27 9.17
C ARG A 38 0.84 27.59 9.61
N ILE A 39 0.85 26.29 9.93
CA ILE A 39 -0.37 25.61 10.37
C ILE A 39 -0.85 26.15 11.73
N TYR A 40 0.03 26.50 12.67
CA TYR A 40 -0.40 27.10 13.94
C TYR A 40 -0.82 28.57 13.79
N GLU A 41 -0.18 29.32 12.90
CA GLU A 41 -0.39 30.76 12.75
C GLU A 41 -1.55 31.12 11.83
N GLU A 42 -1.81 30.32 10.80
CA GLU A 42 -2.77 30.65 9.75
C GLU A 42 -4.13 29.96 9.93
N LEU A 43 -4.26 29.02 10.88
CA LEU A 43 -5.45 28.16 11.01
C LEU A 43 -6.75 28.94 11.17
N ASP A 44 -6.74 29.99 12.00
CA ASP A 44 -7.93 30.80 12.26
C ASP A 44 -8.48 31.45 10.98
N ASN A 45 -7.57 31.88 10.10
CA ASN A 45 -7.87 32.63 8.87
C ASN A 45 -7.85 31.76 7.60
N ALA A 46 -7.49 30.48 7.71
CA ALA A 46 -7.40 29.57 6.58
C ALA A 46 -8.79 29.26 5.99
N GLU A 47 -8.84 29.16 4.66
CA GLU A 47 -9.99 28.56 3.98
C GLU A 47 -10.06 27.05 4.25
N GLU A 48 -11.14 26.41 3.80
CA GLU A 48 -11.33 24.98 3.96
C GLU A 48 -11.04 24.22 2.66
N PHE A 49 -10.14 23.24 2.72
CA PHE A 49 -10.04 22.24 1.67
C PHE A 49 -11.19 21.24 1.79
N GLN A 50 -11.99 21.08 0.73
CA GLN A 50 -13.08 20.10 0.69
C GLN A 50 -12.65 18.84 -0.08
N PRO A 51 -12.54 17.66 0.59
CA PRO A 51 -12.36 16.39 -0.11
C PRO A 51 -13.51 16.10 -1.07
N ARG A 52 -13.17 15.60 -2.27
CA ARG A 52 -14.16 15.29 -3.32
C ARG A 52 -14.86 13.95 -3.12
N TRP A 53 -14.43 13.15 -2.15
CA TRP A 53 -15.10 11.89 -1.81
C TRP A 53 -16.38 12.15 -1.03
N SER A 54 -17.53 11.77 -1.60
CA SER A 54 -18.88 12.08 -1.11
C SER A 54 -19.18 11.62 0.32
N ARG A 55 -18.44 10.64 0.83
CA ARG A 55 -18.67 10.06 2.16
C ARG A 55 -17.81 10.66 3.25
N ILE A 56 -16.96 11.65 2.95
CA ILE A 56 -15.98 12.19 3.90
C ILE A 56 -16.65 12.63 5.21
N ASP A 57 -17.76 13.36 5.15
CA ASP A 57 -18.50 13.87 6.31
C ASP A 57 -19.01 12.76 7.24
N GLU A 58 -19.26 11.56 6.72
CA GLU A 58 -19.70 10.44 7.55
C GLU A 58 -18.54 9.83 8.38
N TRP A 59 -17.29 10.13 8.04
CA TRP A 59 -16.10 9.56 8.68
C TRP A 59 -15.50 10.46 9.76
N TYR A 60 -16.05 11.66 9.98
CA TYR A 60 -15.52 12.60 10.96
C TYR A 60 -16.66 13.25 11.75
N PRO A 61 -16.46 13.54 13.04
CA PRO A 61 -17.22 14.60 13.70
C PRO A 61 -17.02 15.93 12.97
N GLN A 62 -18.07 16.75 12.87
CA GLN A 62 -18.02 18.01 12.13
C GLN A 62 -16.99 18.98 12.72
N GLU A 63 -16.84 18.97 14.05
CA GLU A 63 -15.87 19.77 14.78
C GLU A 63 -14.44 19.44 14.37
N PHE A 64 -14.11 18.15 14.24
CA PHE A 64 -12.77 17.72 13.82
C PHE A 64 -12.57 17.95 12.32
N LEU A 65 -13.62 17.75 11.52
CA LEU A 65 -13.54 17.90 10.08
C LEU A 65 -13.20 19.33 9.68
N GLY A 66 -13.86 20.34 10.26
CA GLY A 66 -13.56 21.76 9.97
C GLY A 66 -12.10 22.12 10.21
N ILE A 67 -11.54 21.70 11.36
CA ILE A 67 -10.11 21.90 11.69
C ILE A 67 -9.22 21.22 10.66
N LEU A 68 -9.49 19.95 10.34
CA LEU A 68 -8.70 19.20 9.37
C LEU A 68 -8.76 19.84 7.97
N ARG A 69 -9.92 20.31 7.51
CA ARG A 69 -10.07 20.99 6.21
C ARG A 69 -9.18 22.22 6.12
N LYS A 70 -9.09 23.02 7.19
CA LYS A 70 -8.18 24.17 7.28
C LYS A 70 -6.71 23.76 7.25
N MET A 71 -6.33 22.72 8.02
CA MET A 71 -4.97 22.20 7.99
C MET A 71 -4.57 21.69 6.59
N TRP A 72 -5.48 21.03 5.89
CA TRP A 72 -5.28 20.56 4.51
C TRP A 72 -5.22 21.70 3.50
N TRP A 73 -5.99 22.78 3.69
CA TRP A 73 -5.87 24.00 2.88
C TRP A 73 -4.46 24.59 2.98
N ILE A 74 -3.98 24.83 4.20
CA ILE A 74 -2.63 25.39 4.45
C ILE A 74 -1.55 24.48 3.83
N TYR A 75 -1.71 23.16 3.93
CA TYR A 75 -0.81 22.23 3.29
C TYR A 75 -0.82 22.33 1.76
N ASN A 76 -2.00 22.47 1.14
CA ASN A 76 -2.10 22.58 -0.32
C ASN A 76 -1.48 23.88 -0.84
N GLU A 77 -1.48 24.94 -0.04
CA GLU A 77 -0.78 26.21 -0.35
C GLU A 77 0.74 26.08 -0.30
N ASN A 78 1.28 25.17 0.51
CA ASN A 78 2.73 24.91 0.58
C ASN A 78 3.04 23.43 0.88
N PRO A 79 2.97 22.55 -0.14
CA PRO A 79 3.10 21.12 0.07
C PRO A 79 4.50 20.71 0.52
N HIS A 80 4.58 20.04 1.66
CA HIS A 80 5.82 19.45 2.16
C HIS A 80 5.69 17.93 2.41
N PRO A 81 6.62 17.08 1.93
CA PRO A 81 6.49 15.62 2.01
C PRO A 81 6.28 15.09 3.44
N LEU A 82 7.03 15.62 4.42
CA LEU A 82 6.91 15.16 5.80
C LEU A 82 5.63 15.66 6.49
N VAL A 83 5.14 16.86 6.11
CA VAL A 83 3.87 17.42 6.59
C VAL A 83 2.70 16.57 6.10
N LEU A 84 2.73 16.14 4.83
CA LEU A 84 1.71 15.26 4.27
C LEU A 84 1.56 13.96 5.06
N ILE A 85 2.67 13.30 5.42
CA ILE A 85 2.61 12.06 6.21
C ILE A 85 2.06 12.32 7.61
N ALA A 86 2.39 13.46 8.22
CA ALA A 86 1.81 13.85 9.50
C ALA A 86 0.31 14.15 9.38
N LEU A 87 -0.14 14.79 8.30
CA LEU A 87 -1.56 15.03 8.03
C LEU A 87 -2.33 13.74 7.76
N PHE A 88 -1.79 12.78 7.02
CA PHE A 88 -2.43 11.47 6.85
C PHE A 88 -2.66 10.79 8.19
N LYS A 89 -1.62 10.72 9.03
CA LYS A 89 -1.73 10.11 10.36
C LYS A 89 -2.71 10.85 11.26
N THR A 90 -2.69 12.18 11.24
CA THR A 90 -3.57 13.04 12.04
C THR A 90 -5.03 12.89 11.59
N SER A 91 -5.29 13.06 10.30
CA SER A 91 -6.63 12.92 9.73
C SER A 91 -7.19 11.52 10.01
N ARG A 92 -6.41 10.48 9.79
CA ARG A 92 -6.83 9.11 10.11
C ARG A 92 -7.13 8.94 11.60
N LYS A 93 -6.26 9.44 12.48
CA LYS A 93 -6.42 9.35 13.94
C LYS A 93 -7.71 10.02 14.44
N PHE A 94 -8.12 11.12 13.85
CA PHE A 94 -9.34 11.85 14.24
C PHE A 94 -10.58 11.46 13.43
N SER A 95 -10.45 10.52 12.50
CA SER A 95 -11.60 9.90 11.84
C SER A 95 -12.25 8.82 12.71
N LEU A 96 -13.44 8.36 12.32
CA LEU A 96 -14.18 7.26 12.90
C LEU A 96 -13.60 5.87 12.54
N THR A 97 -12.49 5.79 11.79
CA THR A 97 -11.85 4.51 11.49
C THR A 97 -11.08 3.96 12.69
N ASP A 98 -11.16 2.66 12.90
CA ASP A 98 -10.42 1.97 13.95
C ASP A 98 -8.91 2.02 13.69
N ASP A 99 -8.14 2.37 14.73
CA ASP A 99 -6.68 2.53 14.63
C ASP A 99 -5.94 1.20 14.44
N GLN A 100 -6.57 0.06 14.78
CA GLN A 100 -5.97 -1.28 14.67
C GLN A 100 -6.35 -2.00 13.39
N ILE A 101 -7.30 -1.46 12.62
CA ILE A 101 -7.80 -2.09 11.40
C ILE A 101 -7.33 -1.25 10.19
N PRO A 102 -6.53 -1.83 9.28
CA PRO A 102 -6.04 -1.09 8.11
C PRO A 102 -7.15 -0.59 7.18
N LYS A 103 -8.27 -1.32 7.09
CA LYS A 103 -9.42 -0.88 6.30
C LYS A 103 -10.32 0.08 7.05
N THR A 104 -10.97 0.97 6.30
CA THR A 104 -12.00 1.88 6.85
C THR A 104 -13.08 1.08 7.57
N PHE A 105 -13.09 1.13 8.91
CA PHE A 105 -13.99 0.35 9.75
C PHE A 105 -14.36 1.13 11.01
N ARG A 106 -15.65 1.35 11.26
CA ARG A 106 -16.13 2.04 12.46
C ARG A 106 -16.33 1.04 13.60
N SER A 107 -15.44 1.06 14.60
CA SER A 107 -15.59 0.23 15.80
C SER A 107 -16.31 0.97 16.93
N LYS A 108 -16.92 0.22 17.85
CA LYS A 108 -17.52 0.79 19.07
C LYS A 108 -16.47 1.49 19.94
N ILE A 109 -15.26 0.92 20.00
CA ILE A 109 -14.13 1.46 20.77
C ILE A 109 -13.71 2.82 20.22
N LYS A 110 -13.54 2.94 18.90
CA LYS A 110 -13.18 4.19 18.25
C LYS A 110 -14.22 5.28 18.47
N ARG A 111 -15.50 4.95 18.30
CA ARG A 111 -16.62 5.89 18.56
C ARG A 111 -16.63 6.37 20.00
N ALA A 112 -16.49 5.47 20.96
CA ALA A 112 -16.44 5.85 22.38
C ALA A 112 -15.23 6.74 22.69
N TRP A 113 -14.07 6.49 22.07
CA TRP A 113 -12.90 7.35 22.22
C TRP A 113 -13.12 8.76 21.67
N ILE A 114 -13.75 8.88 20.49
CA ILE A 114 -14.12 10.19 19.91
C ILE A 114 -15.13 10.92 20.79
N ASN A 115 -16.22 10.26 21.18
CA ASN A 115 -17.25 10.88 22.03
C ASN A 115 -16.65 11.36 23.35
N LYS A 116 -15.76 10.58 23.95
CA LYS A 116 -15.05 10.98 25.18
C LYS A 116 -14.21 12.25 25.00
N ILE A 117 -13.63 12.48 23.82
CA ILE A 117 -12.92 13.73 23.53
C ILE A 117 -13.93 14.87 23.41
N LEU A 118 -14.98 14.68 22.61
CA LEU A 118 -16.08 15.65 22.41
C LEU A 118 -16.79 16.04 23.73
N GLU A 119 -16.85 15.15 24.70
CA GLU A 119 -17.47 15.43 26.00
C GLU A 119 -16.53 16.13 26.99
N ARG A 120 -15.20 15.97 26.85
CA ARG A 120 -14.24 16.33 27.90
C ARG A 120 -13.39 17.56 27.62
N THR A 121 -13.29 17.98 26.36
CA THR A 121 -12.56 19.19 26.00
C THR A 121 -13.42 20.02 25.07
N THR A 122 -13.36 21.34 25.18
CA THR A 122 -13.89 22.24 24.15
C THR A 122 -12.79 22.68 23.18
N ASN A 123 -11.51 22.48 23.56
CA ASN A 123 -10.35 22.84 22.75
C ASN A 123 -9.86 21.63 21.94
N TYR A 124 -10.67 21.20 20.97
CA TYR A 124 -10.33 20.11 20.06
C TYR A 124 -9.16 20.46 19.15
N GLU A 125 -9.10 21.73 18.76
CA GLU A 125 -8.07 22.27 17.88
C GLU A 125 -6.68 22.04 18.46
N GLN A 126 -6.43 22.49 19.68
CA GLN A 126 -5.13 22.26 20.33
C GLN A 126 -4.80 20.76 20.42
N PHE A 127 -5.80 19.92 20.71
CA PHE A 127 -5.58 18.47 20.82
C PHE A 127 -5.19 17.82 19.48
N ILE A 128 -5.81 18.24 18.38
CA ILE A 128 -5.47 17.80 17.02
C ILE A 128 -4.09 18.31 16.64
N LEU A 129 -3.82 19.59 16.89
CA LEU A 129 -2.56 20.25 16.58
C LEU A 129 -1.38 19.66 17.38
N ASP A 130 -1.57 19.29 18.65
CA ASP A 130 -0.54 18.63 19.46
C ASP A 130 -0.20 17.23 18.92
N PHE A 131 -1.23 16.47 18.52
CA PHE A 131 -1.03 15.16 17.89
C PHE A 131 -0.27 15.29 16.57
N PHE A 132 -0.65 16.28 15.75
CA PHE A 132 0.03 16.59 14.50
C PHE A 132 1.50 16.96 14.75
N LYS A 133 1.79 17.87 15.70
CA LYS A 133 3.15 18.26 16.09
C LYS A 133 4.01 17.07 16.43
N LYS A 134 3.51 16.25 17.36
CA LYS A 134 4.23 15.09 17.86
C LYS A 134 4.52 14.10 16.73
N THR A 135 3.55 13.93 15.85
CA THR A 135 3.67 13.06 14.69
C THR A 135 4.74 13.56 13.73
N LEU A 136 4.72 14.85 13.41
CA LEU A 136 5.66 15.49 12.51
C LEU A 136 7.09 15.47 13.05
N MET A 137 7.27 15.76 14.34
CA MET A 137 8.57 15.64 15.02
C MET A 137 9.15 14.22 14.91
N ASN A 138 8.32 13.19 15.11
CA ASN A 138 8.76 11.80 14.99
C ASN A 138 9.16 11.43 13.55
N ILE A 139 8.39 11.91 12.57
CA ILE A 139 8.67 11.69 11.14
C ILE A 139 9.98 12.39 10.75
N HIS A 140 10.16 13.63 11.18
CA HIS A 140 11.37 14.37 10.91
C HIS A 140 12.61 13.69 11.51
N LYS A 141 12.52 13.27 12.77
CA LYS A 141 13.60 12.52 13.41
C LYS A 141 13.98 11.28 12.61
N ALA A 142 12.99 10.50 12.15
CA ALA A 142 13.25 9.35 11.30
C ALA A 142 13.90 9.72 9.95
N SER A 143 13.60 10.91 9.41
CA SER A 143 14.23 11.45 8.19
C SER A 143 15.70 11.82 8.40
N ILE A 144 16.03 12.41 9.55
CA ILE A 144 17.42 12.69 9.97
C ILE A 144 18.18 11.38 10.16
N ASP A 145 17.61 10.43 10.90
CA ASP A 145 18.22 9.10 11.11
C ASP A 145 18.47 8.39 9.77
N PHE A 146 17.57 8.56 8.79
CA PHE A 146 17.76 8.03 7.43
C PHE A 146 18.87 8.76 6.67
N MET A 147 18.96 10.08 6.78
CA MET A 147 20.00 10.89 6.12
C MET A 147 21.40 10.46 6.54
N ASP A 148 21.60 10.19 7.84
CA ASP A 148 22.88 9.69 8.38
C ASP A 148 23.30 8.35 7.77
N LEU A 149 22.32 7.55 7.35
CA LEU A 149 22.53 6.26 6.70
C LEU A 149 22.53 6.35 5.17
N TYR A 150 22.10 7.47 4.59
CA TYR A 150 21.95 7.60 3.14
C TYR A 150 23.32 7.80 2.47
N SER A 151 23.64 6.95 1.50
CA SER A 151 24.94 6.99 0.82
C SER A 151 24.81 7.20 -0.69
N GLY A 152 23.74 7.86 -1.14
CA GLY A 152 23.48 8.16 -2.56
C GLY A 152 22.50 7.20 -3.25
N GLY A 153 22.26 7.45 -4.55
CA GLY A 153 21.33 6.70 -5.40
C GLY A 153 20.07 7.50 -5.76
N GLN A 154 19.56 7.31 -6.98
CA GLN A 154 18.36 7.98 -7.47
C GLN A 154 17.13 7.07 -7.37
N CYS A 155 15.98 7.64 -7.02
CA CYS A 155 14.72 6.91 -6.99
C CYS A 155 13.75 7.51 -8.03
N LYS A 156 13.41 6.72 -9.05
CA LYS A 156 12.31 7.04 -9.99
C LYS A 156 11.03 6.45 -9.43
N ILE A 157 10.02 7.28 -9.25
CA ILE A 157 8.75 6.89 -8.63
C ILE A 157 7.67 6.90 -9.70
N ASN A 158 7.00 5.75 -9.91
CA ASN A 158 5.85 5.60 -10.80
C ASN A 158 6.02 6.17 -12.22
N ASP A 159 7.26 6.25 -12.73
CA ASP A 159 7.57 6.89 -14.02
C ASP A 159 6.94 8.30 -14.16
N GLY A 160 6.91 9.05 -13.05
CA GLY A 160 6.33 10.41 -12.99
C GLY A 160 4.81 10.48 -12.91
N ARG A 161 4.11 9.35 -12.74
CA ARG A 161 2.64 9.25 -12.64
C ARG A 161 2.20 9.14 -11.17
N ASP A 162 0.91 9.40 -10.93
CA ASP A 162 0.31 9.18 -9.60
C ASP A 162 0.31 7.69 -9.23
N TYR A 163 0.03 6.81 -10.18
CA TYR A 163 0.04 5.37 -9.98
C TYR A 163 0.42 4.62 -11.27
N VAL A 164 0.83 3.37 -11.10
CA VAL A 164 1.16 2.46 -12.20
C VAL A 164 0.39 1.15 -12.03
N ASP A 165 -0.49 0.83 -12.99
CA ASP A 165 -1.04 -0.52 -13.11
C ASP A 165 0.05 -1.45 -13.67
N VAL A 166 0.78 -2.10 -12.77
CA VAL A 166 1.93 -2.95 -13.13
C VAL A 166 1.52 -4.09 -14.06
N VAL A 167 0.26 -4.56 -14.00
CA VAL A 167 -0.24 -5.59 -14.92
C VAL A 167 -0.20 -5.13 -16.37
N ASN A 168 -0.42 -3.86 -16.67
CA ASN A 168 -0.34 -3.33 -18.05
C ASN A 168 0.92 -2.47 -18.28
N TYR A 169 1.85 -2.46 -17.34
CA TYR A 169 3.09 -1.70 -17.44
C TYR A 169 4.18 -2.52 -18.11
N LYS A 170 4.98 -1.86 -18.94
CA LYS A 170 6.22 -2.40 -19.48
C LYS A 170 7.39 -1.56 -18.98
N LEU A 171 8.39 -2.22 -18.41
CA LEU A 171 9.61 -1.56 -17.99
C LEU A 171 10.37 -1.07 -19.24
N LYS A 172 10.75 0.21 -19.24
CA LYS A 172 11.44 0.85 -20.38
C LYS A 172 12.95 0.72 -20.32
N GLU A 173 13.49 0.44 -19.14
CA GLU A 173 14.91 0.44 -18.84
C GLU A 173 15.29 -0.97 -18.35
N GLN A 174 16.47 -1.45 -18.74
CA GLN A 174 17.01 -2.67 -18.15
C GLN A 174 17.39 -2.39 -16.68
N VAL A 175 17.06 -3.32 -15.79
CA VAL A 175 17.42 -3.27 -14.37
C VAL A 175 18.24 -4.49 -13.99
N SER A 176 19.16 -4.31 -13.04
CA SER A 176 19.95 -5.44 -12.52
C SER A 176 19.06 -6.45 -11.79
N SER A 177 18.08 -5.95 -11.04
CA SER A 177 17.23 -6.81 -10.23
C SER A 177 15.85 -6.25 -9.99
N ILE A 178 14.90 -7.15 -9.73
CA ILE A 178 13.56 -6.84 -9.25
C ILE A 178 13.38 -7.42 -7.85
N LEU A 179 12.71 -6.68 -6.99
CA LEU A 179 12.23 -7.16 -5.70
C LEU A 179 10.75 -6.81 -5.58
N THR A 180 9.89 -7.81 -5.37
CA THR A 180 8.44 -7.61 -5.34
C THR A 180 7.75 -8.52 -4.34
N SER A 181 6.56 -8.11 -3.91
CA SER A 181 5.63 -8.88 -3.08
C SER A 181 4.25 -8.82 -3.75
N PRO A 182 3.91 -9.77 -4.65
CA PRO A 182 2.58 -9.82 -5.25
C PRO A 182 1.47 -9.88 -4.18
N PRO A 183 0.24 -9.45 -4.52
CA PRO A 183 -0.91 -9.75 -3.66
C PRO A 183 -1.03 -11.26 -3.47
N TYR A 184 -1.56 -11.70 -2.34
CA TYR A 184 -1.75 -13.10 -1.93
C TYR A 184 -3.23 -13.55 -2.07
N GLY A 185 -3.57 -14.14 -3.22
CA GLY A 185 -4.90 -14.71 -3.47
C GLY A 185 -6.02 -13.66 -3.47
N MET A 186 -7.11 -13.92 -2.73
CA MET A 186 -8.37 -13.16 -2.81
C MET A 186 -8.54 -12.02 -1.79
N ALA A 187 -7.58 -11.79 -0.89
CA ALA A 187 -7.82 -11.01 0.34
C ALA A 187 -7.30 -9.56 0.31
N HIS A 188 -7.05 -8.98 -0.87
CA HIS A 188 -6.35 -7.70 -0.98
C HIS A 188 -7.31 -6.53 -1.19
N GLU A 189 -7.45 -5.71 -0.15
CA GLU A 189 -8.24 -4.47 -0.16
C GLU A 189 -7.33 -3.26 0.17
N TYR A 190 -6.25 -3.07 -0.59
CA TYR A 190 -5.29 -1.99 -0.37
C TYR A 190 -5.96 -0.63 -0.60
N ILE A 191 -6.63 -0.42 -1.73
CA ILE A 191 -7.32 0.85 -2.01
C ILE A 191 -8.40 1.13 -0.96
N ARG A 192 -9.08 0.08 -0.47
CA ARG A 192 -10.03 0.21 0.64
C ARG A 192 -9.38 0.73 1.92
N SER A 193 -8.12 0.37 2.17
CA SER A 193 -7.37 0.77 3.36
C SER A 193 -6.92 2.23 3.32
N PHE A 194 -6.79 2.79 2.12
CA PHE A 194 -6.32 4.15 1.88
C PHE A 194 -7.42 5.12 1.43
N LYS A 195 -8.72 4.77 1.55
CA LYS A 195 -9.82 5.65 1.07
C LYS A 195 -9.81 7.04 1.71
N LEU A 196 -9.46 7.15 2.99
CA LEU A 196 -9.40 8.45 3.67
C LEU A 196 -8.24 9.28 3.12
N GLU A 197 -7.06 8.67 2.99
CA GLU A 197 -5.87 9.30 2.45
C GLU A 197 -6.08 9.73 0.99
N LEU A 198 -6.70 8.89 0.16
CA LEU A 198 -7.08 9.21 -1.21
C LEU A 198 -8.08 10.37 -1.28
N ALA A 199 -9.10 10.38 -0.41
CA ALA A 199 -10.04 11.49 -0.33
C ALA A 199 -9.35 12.82 -0.01
N TRP A 200 -8.41 12.81 0.93
CA TRP A 200 -7.63 13.99 1.29
C TRP A 200 -6.62 14.43 0.21
N LEU A 201 -6.10 13.50 -0.59
CA LEU A 201 -5.37 13.80 -1.82
C LEU A 201 -6.28 14.33 -2.94
N GLY A 202 -7.58 14.47 -2.69
CA GLY A 202 -8.53 15.01 -3.63
C GLY A 202 -9.11 13.99 -4.60
N TYR A 203 -8.95 12.69 -4.41
CA TYR A 203 -9.60 11.68 -5.26
C TYR A 203 -11.10 11.62 -4.97
N ASP A 204 -11.91 11.59 -6.04
CA ASP A 204 -13.36 11.47 -5.96
C ASP A 204 -13.84 10.01 -5.92
N ASP A 205 -15.16 9.82 -5.77
CA ASP A 205 -15.79 8.49 -5.75
C ASP A 205 -15.48 7.65 -7.00
N GLU A 206 -15.46 8.27 -8.17
CA GLU A 206 -15.24 7.55 -9.43
C GLU A 206 -13.79 7.09 -9.52
N GLN A 207 -12.84 7.98 -9.23
CA GLN A 207 -11.42 7.65 -9.26
C GLN A 207 -11.07 6.56 -8.23
N ILE A 208 -11.59 6.65 -7.00
CA ILE A 208 -11.40 5.60 -5.99
C ILE A 208 -11.99 4.27 -6.47
N ARG A 209 -13.19 4.29 -7.07
CA ARG A 209 -13.84 3.10 -7.61
C ARG A 209 -13.04 2.48 -8.76
N GLN A 210 -12.46 3.29 -9.62
CA GLN A 210 -11.60 2.84 -10.72
C GLN A 210 -10.32 2.20 -10.20
N LEU A 211 -9.65 2.81 -9.22
CA LEU A 211 -8.46 2.23 -8.58
C LEU A 211 -8.75 0.88 -7.94
N SER A 212 -9.87 0.75 -7.21
CA SER A 212 -10.28 -0.54 -6.63
C SER A 212 -10.55 -1.62 -7.68
N LYS A 213 -10.99 -1.24 -8.89
CA LYS A 213 -11.16 -2.18 -9.99
C LYS A 213 -9.83 -2.62 -10.60
N LEU A 214 -8.71 -1.98 -10.32
CA LEU A 214 -7.41 -2.44 -10.85
C LEU A 214 -6.73 -3.47 -9.92
N GLU A 215 -7.22 -3.61 -8.69
CA GLU A 215 -6.71 -4.59 -7.73
C GLU A 215 -6.93 -6.03 -8.22
N ILE A 216 -5.95 -6.89 -7.98
CA ILE A 216 -6.05 -8.33 -8.23
C ILE A 216 -6.76 -8.97 -7.02
N PRO A 217 -7.78 -9.83 -7.21
CA PRO A 217 -8.25 -10.41 -8.47
C PRO A 217 -9.54 -9.75 -9.01
N TYR A 218 -9.82 -8.48 -8.70
CA TYR A 218 -11.10 -7.84 -9.02
C TYR A 218 -11.17 -7.23 -10.42
N ARG A 219 -10.04 -7.08 -11.10
CA ARG A 219 -9.92 -6.42 -12.41
C ARG A 219 -10.76 -6.98 -13.56
N PRO A 220 -11.29 -6.20 -14.50
CA PRO A 220 -12.08 -6.79 -15.60
C PRO A 220 -11.24 -7.78 -16.43
N GLU A 221 -11.84 -8.90 -16.87
CA GLU A 221 -11.11 -9.98 -17.58
C GLU A 221 -10.37 -9.47 -18.84
N ASN A 222 -11.00 -8.57 -19.59
CA ASN A 222 -10.44 -7.93 -20.79
C ASN A 222 -9.27 -6.95 -20.52
N THR A 223 -8.84 -6.80 -19.26
CA THR A 223 -7.71 -5.92 -18.86
C THR A 223 -6.47 -6.69 -18.43
N ILE A 224 -6.52 -8.03 -18.49
CA ILE A 224 -5.40 -8.90 -18.20
C ILE A 224 -4.86 -9.39 -19.54
N PRO A 225 -3.59 -9.11 -19.86
CA PRO A 225 -2.96 -9.69 -21.04
C PRO A 225 -3.01 -11.22 -20.97
N PRO A 226 -3.31 -11.92 -22.09
CA PRO A 226 -3.30 -13.37 -22.12
C PRO A 226 -1.88 -13.88 -21.85
N ILE A 227 -1.76 -14.94 -21.07
CA ILE A 227 -0.49 -15.63 -20.80
C ILE A 227 -0.71 -17.14 -20.86
N ASP A 228 0.37 -17.87 -21.09
CA ASP A 228 0.41 -19.33 -21.00
C ASP A 228 1.11 -19.73 -19.70
N ILE A 229 0.37 -20.33 -18.77
CA ILE A 229 0.90 -20.64 -17.43
C ILE A 229 1.67 -21.95 -17.48
N GLN A 230 2.99 -21.84 -17.59
CA GLN A 230 3.92 -22.98 -17.66
C GLN A 230 4.21 -23.62 -16.28
N SER A 231 3.20 -24.16 -15.61
CA SER A 231 3.34 -24.83 -14.30
C SER A 231 2.41 -26.05 -14.19
N GLU A 232 2.98 -27.23 -13.97
CA GLU A 232 2.23 -28.46 -13.73
C GLU A 232 1.47 -28.38 -12.40
N THR A 233 2.09 -27.78 -11.39
CA THR A 233 1.49 -27.60 -10.07
C THR A 233 0.29 -26.66 -10.14
N TYR A 234 0.34 -25.62 -10.97
CA TYR A 234 -0.82 -24.76 -11.22
C TYR A 234 -2.01 -25.56 -11.75
N GLU A 235 -1.82 -26.37 -12.80
CA GLU A 235 -2.90 -27.15 -13.40
C GLU A 235 -3.48 -28.18 -12.43
N LEU A 236 -2.62 -28.88 -11.67
CA LEU A 236 -3.06 -29.82 -10.63
C LEU A 236 -3.99 -29.16 -9.61
N TYR A 237 -3.61 -27.98 -9.11
CA TYR A 237 -4.42 -27.26 -8.13
C TYR A 237 -5.66 -26.63 -8.76
N ARG A 238 -5.58 -26.20 -10.03
CA ARG A 238 -6.72 -25.70 -10.80
C ARG A 238 -7.82 -26.76 -10.93
N GLU A 239 -7.47 -27.97 -11.37
CA GLU A 239 -8.40 -29.10 -11.46
C GLU A 239 -8.99 -29.48 -10.10
N HIS A 240 -8.17 -29.44 -9.05
CA HIS A 240 -8.63 -29.70 -7.69
C HIS A 240 -9.64 -28.65 -7.21
N ILE A 241 -9.38 -27.38 -7.46
CA ILE A 241 -10.30 -26.28 -7.16
C ILE A 241 -11.58 -26.41 -7.99
N GLU A 242 -11.50 -26.75 -9.28
CA GLU A 242 -12.67 -26.95 -10.12
C GLU A 242 -13.61 -28.03 -9.58
N ARG A 243 -13.04 -29.12 -9.07
CA ARG A 243 -13.82 -30.23 -8.50
C ARG A 243 -14.55 -29.84 -7.19
N ILE A 244 -13.92 -29.04 -6.33
CA ILE A 244 -14.44 -28.75 -4.98
C ILE A 244 -15.19 -27.41 -4.92
N ARG A 245 -14.70 -26.41 -5.65
CA ARG A 245 -15.16 -25.01 -5.67
C ARG A 245 -15.08 -24.44 -7.10
N PRO A 246 -15.91 -24.93 -8.04
CA PRO A 246 -15.91 -24.47 -9.43
C PRO A 246 -16.17 -22.96 -9.55
N ASP A 247 -16.85 -22.36 -8.57
CA ASP A 247 -17.09 -20.92 -8.50
C ASP A 247 -15.81 -20.09 -8.30
N LEU A 248 -14.73 -20.71 -7.82
CA LEU A 248 -13.45 -20.03 -7.54
C LEU A 248 -12.40 -20.19 -8.65
N VAL A 249 -12.61 -21.09 -9.62
CA VAL A 249 -11.65 -21.34 -10.71
C VAL A 249 -11.33 -20.06 -11.47
N LYS A 250 -12.34 -19.27 -11.82
CA LYS A 250 -12.13 -17.98 -12.49
C LYS A 250 -11.28 -17.01 -11.67
N VAL A 251 -11.42 -17.03 -10.35
CA VAL A 251 -10.65 -16.14 -9.47
C VAL A 251 -9.20 -16.62 -9.35
N TYR A 252 -9.02 -17.95 -9.30
CA TYR A 252 -7.72 -18.62 -9.31
C TYR A 252 -6.95 -18.31 -10.62
N ASP A 253 -7.56 -18.60 -11.77
CA ASP A 253 -6.97 -18.37 -13.10
C ASP A 253 -6.56 -16.91 -13.27
N LYS A 254 -7.47 -16.00 -12.91
CA LYS A 254 -7.26 -14.57 -13.02
C LYS A 254 -6.15 -14.05 -12.12
N TYR A 255 -6.03 -14.59 -10.91
CA TYR A 255 -4.96 -14.24 -10.00
C TYR A 255 -3.60 -14.62 -10.59
N PHE A 256 -3.42 -15.89 -10.97
CA PHE A 256 -2.15 -16.37 -11.51
C PHE A 256 -1.83 -15.72 -12.85
N ALA A 257 -2.81 -15.56 -13.75
CA ALA A 257 -2.63 -14.85 -15.01
C ALA A 257 -2.15 -13.40 -14.82
N SER A 258 -2.69 -12.70 -13.81
CA SER A 258 -2.28 -11.33 -13.52
C SER A 258 -0.86 -11.26 -12.96
N VAL A 259 -0.52 -12.11 -11.99
CA VAL A 259 0.75 -12.08 -11.27
C VAL A 259 1.89 -12.64 -12.11
N LEU A 260 1.72 -13.82 -12.70
CA LEU A 260 2.75 -14.44 -13.54
C LEU A 260 3.02 -13.59 -14.78
N GLY A 261 1.97 -13.04 -15.42
CA GLY A 261 2.16 -12.15 -16.54
C GLY A 261 2.95 -10.88 -16.20
N VAL A 262 2.81 -10.37 -14.96
CA VAL A 262 3.68 -9.27 -14.49
C VAL A 262 5.12 -9.74 -14.41
N PHE A 263 5.38 -10.93 -13.90
CA PHE A 263 6.73 -11.47 -13.83
C PHE A 263 7.35 -11.68 -15.21
N GLU A 264 6.60 -12.19 -16.20
CA GLU A 264 7.08 -12.29 -17.58
C GLU A 264 7.49 -10.91 -18.13
N ARG A 265 6.56 -9.95 -18.12
CA ARG A 265 6.77 -8.62 -18.72
C ARG A 265 7.87 -7.82 -18.07
N LEU A 266 7.99 -7.92 -16.74
CA LEU A 266 9.07 -7.26 -16.02
C LEU A 266 10.39 -8.02 -16.18
N GLY A 267 10.33 -9.35 -16.20
CA GLY A 267 11.44 -10.28 -16.35
C GLY A 267 12.25 -10.06 -17.63
N ASP A 268 11.59 -9.70 -18.73
CA ASP A 268 12.22 -9.33 -20.01
C ASP A 268 13.34 -8.28 -19.89
N ASN A 269 13.30 -7.45 -18.84
CA ASN A 269 14.25 -6.35 -18.62
C ASN A 269 15.14 -6.57 -17.38
N VAL A 270 15.23 -7.79 -16.85
CA VAL A 270 16.07 -8.12 -15.68
C VAL A 270 17.36 -8.81 -16.10
N SER A 271 18.52 -8.22 -15.78
CA SER A 271 19.81 -8.81 -16.15
C SER A 271 20.34 -9.85 -15.15
N ASP A 272 20.06 -9.69 -13.85
CA ASP A 272 20.72 -10.52 -12.82
C ASP A 272 19.72 -11.33 -12.01
N TYR A 273 18.84 -10.69 -11.23
CA TYR A 273 18.04 -11.38 -10.22
C TYR A 273 16.59 -10.91 -10.11
N MET A 274 15.68 -11.85 -9.89
CA MET A 274 14.31 -11.58 -9.46
C MET A 274 14.09 -12.16 -8.06
N GLY A 275 13.80 -11.28 -7.11
CA GLY A 275 13.41 -11.61 -5.74
C GLY A 275 11.90 -11.46 -5.57
N ILE A 276 11.21 -12.52 -5.14
CA ILE A 276 9.75 -12.55 -4.99
C ILE A 276 9.40 -13.00 -3.57
N PHE A 277 8.75 -12.13 -2.80
CA PHE A 277 8.11 -12.50 -1.55
C PHE A 277 6.78 -13.18 -1.81
N VAL A 278 6.57 -14.34 -1.20
CA VAL A 278 5.42 -15.20 -1.44
C VAL A 278 4.80 -15.63 -0.12
N GLY A 279 3.52 -15.32 0.06
CA GLY A 279 2.70 -15.80 1.14
C GLY A 279 1.61 -16.74 0.62
N ASN A 280 1.59 -17.97 1.12
CA ASN A 280 0.62 -18.99 0.68
C ASN A 280 -0.79 -18.67 1.23
N ALA A 281 -1.59 -17.96 0.45
CA ALA A 281 -3.00 -17.69 0.74
C ALA A 281 -3.91 -18.86 0.36
N SER A 282 -5.01 -19.03 1.09
CA SER A 282 -5.96 -20.13 0.82
C SER A 282 -7.11 -19.71 -0.09
N PHE A 283 -7.43 -20.53 -1.09
CA PHE A 283 -8.69 -20.51 -1.83
C PHE A 283 -9.68 -21.50 -1.17
N ALA A 284 -10.57 -20.99 -0.31
CA ALA A 284 -11.57 -21.81 0.40
C ALA A 284 -10.98 -23.02 1.16
N GLY A 285 -9.87 -22.82 1.87
CA GLY A 285 -9.18 -23.87 2.61
C GLY A 285 -8.15 -24.66 1.80
N ILE A 286 -8.19 -24.59 0.46
CA ILE A 286 -7.13 -25.13 -0.40
C ILE A 286 -5.98 -24.12 -0.38
N LYS A 287 -4.76 -24.58 -0.11
CA LYS A 287 -3.53 -23.75 -0.13
C LYS A 287 -2.66 -24.23 -1.29
N PRO A 288 -2.79 -23.65 -2.50
CA PRO A 288 -1.81 -23.83 -3.55
C PRO A 288 -0.41 -23.45 -3.06
N PRO A 289 0.66 -24.11 -3.49
CA PRO A 289 2.04 -23.70 -3.23
C PRO A 289 2.39 -22.60 -4.24
N TYR A 290 2.22 -21.34 -3.85
CA TYR A 290 2.41 -20.20 -4.77
C TYR A 290 3.87 -20.12 -5.21
N ASP A 291 4.78 -20.45 -4.30
CA ASP A 291 6.21 -20.45 -4.54
C ASP A 291 6.63 -21.47 -5.58
N GLU A 292 6.14 -22.70 -5.47
CA GLU A 292 6.38 -23.76 -6.46
C GLU A 292 5.81 -23.38 -7.84
N ILE A 293 4.58 -22.89 -7.89
CA ILE A 293 3.95 -22.43 -9.14
C ILE A 293 4.76 -21.30 -9.79
N PHE A 294 5.23 -20.33 -9.00
CA PHE A 294 6.02 -19.21 -9.52
C PHE A 294 7.40 -19.68 -10.02
N ILE A 295 8.03 -20.61 -9.30
CA ILE A 295 9.32 -21.18 -9.69
C ILE A 295 9.18 -21.95 -11.00
N GLU A 296 8.25 -22.91 -11.09
CA GLU A 296 8.02 -23.72 -12.30
C GLU A 296 7.80 -22.83 -13.53
N HIS A 297 6.90 -21.84 -13.41
CA HIS A 297 6.60 -20.92 -14.49
C HIS A 297 7.84 -20.13 -14.93
N LEU A 298 8.59 -19.55 -13.98
CA LEU A 298 9.74 -18.72 -14.29
C LEU A 298 10.94 -19.54 -14.79
N GLU A 299 11.13 -20.77 -14.33
CA GLU A 299 12.19 -21.67 -14.83
C GLU A 299 11.93 -22.09 -16.28
N ASN A 300 10.68 -22.36 -16.63
CA ASN A 300 10.29 -22.66 -18.01
C ASN A 300 10.48 -21.46 -18.96
N LEU A 301 10.39 -20.23 -18.43
CA LEU A 301 10.75 -18.99 -19.14
C LEU A 301 12.25 -18.69 -19.15
N GLY A 302 13.06 -19.55 -18.53
CA GLY A 302 14.50 -19.48 -18.57
C GLY A 302 15.16 -18.83 -17.37
N PHE A 303 14.45 -18.46 -16.31
CA PHE A 303 15.12 -18.18 -15.04
C PHE A 303 15.72 -19.45 -14.43
N ARG A 304 16.61 -19.30 -13.46
CA ARG A 304 17.12 -20.40 -12.63
C ARG A 304 16.80 -20.13 -11.17
N HIS A 305 16.12 -21.05 -10.50
CA HIS A 305 15.95 -20.95 -9.05
C HIS A 305 17.30 -21.14 -8.34
N GLU A 306 17.68 -20.19 -7.48
CA GLU A 306 18.93 -20.26 -6.70
C GLU A 306 18.66 -20.72 -5.28
N ILE A 307 17.69 -20.09 -4.62
CA ILE A 307 17.39 -20.32 -3.21
C ILE A 307 16.00 -19.80 -2.86
N THR A 308 15.34 -20.47 -1.91
CA THR A 308 14.16 -19.96 -1.22
C THR A 308 14.50 -19.78 0.27
N TYR A 309 14.37 -18.56 0.77
CA TYR A 309 14.40 -18.29 2.20
C TYR A 309 12.98 -18.38 2.77
N VAL A 310 12.81 -18.91 3.97
CA VAL A 310 11.50 -19.06 4.62
C VAL A 310 11.53 -18.35 5.96
N ASP A 311 10.60 -17.40 6.15
CA ASP A 311 10.34 -16.73 7.43
C ASP A 311 9.02 -17.20 8.03
N THR A 312 9.06 -17.59 9.30
CA THR A 312 7.88 -18.08 10.03
C THR A 312 7.27 -16.95 10.84
N ILE A 313 6.03 -16.57 10.52
CA ILE A 313 5.36 -15.41 11.13
C ILE A 313 4.90 -15.77 12.57
N LYS A 314 5.62 -15.30 13.58
CA LYS A 314 5.42 -15.68 15.00
C LYS A 314 4.29 -14.92 15.75
N ALA A 315 3.81 -13.77 15.25
CA ALA A 315 2.87 -12.91 16.00
C ALA A 315 1.49 -12.79 15.33
N ARG A 316 0.41 -13.23 16.01
CA ARG A 316 -0.98 -13.20 15.51
C ARG A 316 -1.78 -12.07 16.18
N LYS A 317 -2.41 -11.20 15.38
CA LYS A 317 -3.64 -10.47 15.76
C LYS A 317 -4.70 -10.68 14.68
N LEU A 318 -5.24 -11.89 14.60
CA LEU A 318 -6.41 -12.18 13.76
C LEU A 318 -7.66 -12.20 14.64
N PHE A 319 -8.67 -11.40 14.28
CA PHE A 319 -9.96 -11.38 14.95
C PHE A 319 -10.64 -12.75 14.79
N LYS A 320 -10.80 -13.49 15.88
CA LYS A 320 -11.63 -14.70 15.92
C LYS A 320 -13.11 -14.29 15.81
N ASN A 321 -13.90 -15.01 15.01
CA ASN A 321 -15.38 -14.96 14.90
C ASN A 321 -16.03 -14.21 13.70
N ARG A 322 -15.49 -14.30 12.48
CA ARG A 322 -16.27 -13.98 11.26
C ARG A 322 -16.09 -15.08 10.22
N ASN A 323 -17.12 -15.34 9.39
CA ASN A 323 -17.06 -16.23 8.22
C ASN A 323 -15.97 -15.75 7.25
N ASN A 324 -14.73 -16.13 7.54
CA ASN A 324 -13.55 -15.71 6.79
C ASN A 324 -13.13 -16.90 5.92
N LEU A 325 -13.08 -16.71 4.61
CA LEU A 325 -12.64 -17.74 3.66
C LEU A 325 -11.16 -18.13 3.84
N VAL A 326 -10.42 -17.38 4.68
CA VAL A 326 -9.02 -17.60 5.07
C VAL A 326 -8.91 -17.55 6.61
N PRO A 327 -9.26 -18.64 7.33
CA PRO A 327 -9.38 -18.62 8.80
C PRO A 327 -8.05 -18.52 9.55
N ASN A 328 -6.94 -18.99 8.94
CA ASN A 328 -5.64 -19.09 9.63
C ASN A 328 -4.64 -17.99 9.25
N GLY A 329 -4.95 -17.13 8.28
CA GLY A 329 -3.98 -16.19 7.71
C GLY A 329 -2.83 -16.90 6.99
N ILE A 330 -1.77 -16.13 6.68
CA ILE A 330 -0.53 -16.64 6.10
C ILE A 330 0.40 -17.05 7.24
N GLU A 331 0.89 -18.29 7.23
CA GLU A 331 1.68 -18.88 8.33
C GLU A 331 3.19 -18.69 8.14
N THR A 332 3.62 -18.64 6.89
CA THR A 332 5.02 -18.46 6.46
C THR A 332 5.06 -17.51 5.27
N GLU A 333 6.09 -16.68 5.21
CA GLU A 333 6.43 -15.87 4.03
C GLU A 333 7.78 -16.38 3.49
N SER A 334 7.81 -16.70 2.20
CA SER A 334 9.00 -17.16 1.51
C SER A 334 9.58 -16.02 0.66
N LEU A 335 10.90 -15.95 0.54
CA LEU A 335 11.58 -15.11 -0.45
C LEU A 335 12.28 -16.03 -1.45
N ILE A 336 11.75 -16.06 -2.67
CA ILE A 336 12.31 -16.81 -3.79
C ILE A 336 13.34 -15.93 -4.49
N ILE A 337 14.54 -16.44 -4.72
CA ILE A 337 15.57 -15.80 -5.52
C ILE A 337 15.78 -16.59 -6.79
N LEU A 338 15.53 -15.94 -7.91
CA LEU A 338 15.71 -16.46 -9.26
C LEU A 338 16.79 -15.66 -9.98
N LYS A 339 17.70 -16.34 -10.67
CA LYS A 339 18.72 -15.71 -11.51
C LYS A 339 18.25 -15.66 -12.96
N SER A 340 18.39 -14.51 -13.60
CA SER A 340 18.15 -14.34 -15.04
C SER A 340 19.21 -15.10 -15.84
N LYS A 341 18.82 -15.74 -16.94
CA LYS A 341 19.79 -16.25 -17.92
C LYS A 341 20.33 -15.04 -18.70
N GLN A 342 21.65 -14.86 -18.69
CA GLN A 342 22.33 -13.87 -19.53
C GLN A 342 22.05 -14.10 -21.02
#